data_AF-A0A1X7TLW9-F1
#
_entry.id   AF-A0A1X7TLW9-F1
#
_cell.length_a   1.000
_cell.length_b   1.000
_cell.length_c   1.000
_cell.angle_alpha   90.00
_cell.angle_beta   90.00
_cell.angle_gamma   90.00
#
_symmetry.space_group_name_H-M   'P 1'
#
loop_
_entity.id
_entity.type
_entity.pdbx_description
1 polymer ?
#
loop_
_entity_poly.entity_id
_entity_poly.type
_entity_poly.pdbx_seq_one_letter_code
_entity_poly.pdbx_strand_id
1 'polypeptide(L)'
;LARGIVETVEDPGVVDGEKVHCLPHHAVVRRNRTTTKVRVVFDASARSNGPSLNDCLHVGPRFNQMILGILLRNPDEEPPVTQVLRYARVVFGVNRSPFLLKATIRHHSIYVDDSIGGADTEEGVWKLYCDYKRILSEGGFNLHKYIASGSVIDTYVIMNQHLTEQKVLGIRWKVKEDALVFDIREVGELANVTGPTKRNVLAVGQIYDPLGILTPITIRLKIFLQELHKSRIGWDQQLTGDLLDRWRILVSELRRSNFIEIPRYYFKGSGGERAINLYQLCGFCDASAKAYAAVVYLLTMTDTGIRCILMSSKTRVPPNFTADNSE
;
A
#
# COMPACT_ATOMS: atom_id res chain seq x y z
N LEU A 1 8.40 6.06 -30.76
CA LEU A 1 8.40 6.04 -32.24
C LEU A 1 6.96 5.96 -32.76
N ALA A 2 6.48 4.87 -33.36
CA ALA A 2 5.21 4.81 -34.13
C ALA A 2 3.90 5.32 -33.47
N ARG A 3 3.84 5.52 -32.15
CA ARG A 3 2.67 6.11 -31.44
C ARG A 3 2.88 7.58 -31.00
N GLY A 4 3.98 8.23 -31.39
CA GLY A 4 4.32 9.59 -30.94
C GLY A 4 4.60 9.74 -29.43
N ILE A 5 4.84 8.63 -28.72
CA ILE A 5 5.07 8.63 -27.25
C ILE A 5 6.52 9.01 -26.90
N VAL A 6 7.46 8.69 -27.80
CA VAL A 6 8.88 9.04 -27.73
C VAL A 6 9.38 9.28 -29.15
N GLU A 7 10.33 10.19 -29.33
CA GLU A 7 11.00 10.51 -30.59
C GLU A 7 12.45 10.01 -30.59
N THR A 8 13.12 10.06 -31.74
CA THR A 8 14.55 9.76 -31.86
C THR A 8 15.32 11.05 -31.61
N VAL A 9 16.32 11.02 -30.73
CA VAL A 9 17.29 12.11 -30.61
C VAL A 9 18.41 11.86 -31.62
N GLU A 10 18.45 12.66 -32.67
CA GLU A 10 19.55 12.67 -33.63
C GLU A 10 20.71 13.45 -33.00
N ASP A 11 21.78 12.72 -32.69
CA ASP A 11 23.02 13.17 -32.02
C ASP A 11 22.91 13.60 -30.53
N PRO A 12 22.79 12.64 -29.59
CA PRO A 12 22.72 12.93 -28.15
C PRO A 12 24.05 13.44 -27.54
N GLY A 13 25.11 13.60 -28.34
CA GLY A 13 26.38 14.23 -27.92
C GLY A 13 26.43 15.73 -28.16
N VAL A 14 25.55 16.29 -29.01
CA VAL A 14 25.60 17.69 -29.47
C VAL A 14 24.42 18.48 -28.88
N VAL A 15 24.40 18.59 -27.55
CA VAL A 15 23.51 19.53 -26.85
C VAL A 15 24.33 20.72 -26.35
N ASP A 16 24.70 21.59 -27.28
CA ASP A 16 25.20 22.98 -27.13
C ASP A 16 25.86 23.38 -25.78
N GLY A 17 26.82 22.58 -25.30
CA GLY A 17 27.54 22.81 -24.03
C GLY A 17 26.79 22.44 -22.74
N GLU A 18 25.54 21.95 -22.81
CA GLU A 18 24.74 21.53 -21.66
C GLU A 18 24.97 20.05 -21.26
N LYS A 19 24.75 19.75 -19.97
CA LYS A 19 24.87 18.38 -19.44
C LYS A 19 23.66 17.54 -19.86
N VAL A 20 23.90 16.52 -20.69
CA VAL A 20 22.86 15.55 -21.09
C VAL A 20 22.53 14.59 -19.94
N HIS A 21 21.24 14.55 -19.56
CA HIS A 21 20.72 13.68 -18.50
C HIS A 21 19.88 12.53 -19.09
N CYS A 22 20.43 11.32 -19.08
CA CYS A 22 19.69 10.11 -19.46
C CYS A 22 18.87 9.55 -18.29
N LEU A 23 17.65 9.07 -18.57
CA LEU A 23 16.82 8.32 -17.62
C LEU A 23 16.91 6.82 -17.96
N PRO A 24 17.65 6.00 -17.16
CA PRO A 24 17.77 4.58 -17.44
C PRO A 24 16.40 3.89 -17.36
N HIS A 25 16.23 2.84 -18.15
CA HIS A 25 15.03 2.01 -18.12
C HIS A 25 15.37 0.54 -18.30
N HIS A 26 14.52 -0.33 -17.77
CA HIS A 26 14.65 -1.78 -17.94
C HIS A 26 13.29 -2.43 -18.16
N ALA A 27 13.31 -3.61 -18.80
CA ALA A 27 12.12 -4.41 -19.06
C ALA A 27 11.83 -5.34 -17.88
N VAL A 28 10.69 -5.16 -17.21
CA VAL A 28 10.18 -6.09 -16.20
C VAL A 28 9.25 -7.11 -16.87
N VAL A 29 9.71 -8.36 -16.91
CA VAL A 29 8.99 -9.51 -17.47
C VAL A 29 8.57 -10.46 -16.33
N ARG A 30 7.28 -10.46 -15.97
CA ARG A 30 6.74 -11.39 -14.96
C ARG A 30 6.49 -12.77 -15.58
N ARG A 31 7.50 -13.65 -15.55
CA ARG A 31 7.45 -15.00 -16.17
C ARG A 31 6.26 -15.89 -15.75
N ASN A 32 5.61 -15.61 -14.61
CA ASN A 32 4.54 -16.43 -14.03
C ASN A 32 3.12 -16.06 -14.51
N ARG A 33 2.95 -15.41 -15.68
CA ARG A 33 1.63 -15.20 -16.31
C ARG A 33 1.71 -15.43 -17.82
N THR A 34 0.75 -16.21 -18.34
CA THR A 34 0.65 -16.61 -19.76
C THR A 34 0.45 -15.45 -20.74
N THR A 35 0.06 -14.26 -20.29
CA THR A 35 -0.26 -13.09 -21.14
C THR A 35 0.59 -11.86 -20.84
N THR A 36 1.84 -12.03 -20.36
CA THR A 36 2.61 -10.92 -19.80
C THR A 36 3.09 -9.90 -20.84
N LYS A 37 2.34 -8.80 -20.99
CA LYS A 37 2.83 -7.58 -21.63
C LYS A 37 4.05 -7.06 -20.87
N VAL A 38 5.18 -6.90 -21.57
CA VAL A 38 6.41 -6.32 -21.03
C VAL A 38 6.12 -4.92 -20.45
N ARG A 39 6.59 -4.66 -19.23
CA ARG A 39 6.52 -3.33 -18.61
C ARG A 39 7.90 -2.68 -18.67
N VAL A 40 7.99 -1.49 -19.25
CA VAL A 40 9.19 -0.65 -19.15
C VAL A 40 9.12 0.09 -17.82
N VAL A 41 10.16 -0.02 -17.01
CA VAL A 41 10.31 0.70 -15.74
C VAL A 41 11.49 1.66 -15.88
N PHE A 42 11.24 2.94 -15.65
CA PHE A 42 12.26 3.98 -15.62
C PHE A 42 12.85 4.11 -14.21
N ASP A 43 14.17 4.18 -14.11
CA ASP A 43 14.88 4.37 -12.85
C ASP A 43 15.24 5.85 -12.64
N ALA A 44 14.28 6.61 -12.10
CA ALA A 44 14.49 8.00 -11.72
C ALA A 44 15.38 8.19 -10.48
N SER A 45 15.84 7.10 -9.85
CA SER A 45 16.78 7.12 -8.71
C SER A 45 18.25 6.92 -9.12
N ALA A 46 18.49 6.48 -10.35
CA ALA A 46 19.83 6.33 -10.90
C ALA A 46 20.64 7.64 -10.81
N ARG A 47 21.93 7.50 -10.50
CA ARG A 47 22.90 8.60 -10.35
C ARG A 47 24.09 8.36 -11.26
N SER A 48 24.60 9.43 -11.86
CA SER A 48 25.88 9.47 -12.55
C SER A 48 26.81 10.45 -11.82
N ASN A 49 27.04 11.64 -12.38
CA ASN A 49 27.86 12.70 -11.81
C ASN A 49 26.99 13.87 -11.32
N GLY A 50 26.07 13.59 -10.39
CA GLY A 50 25.15 14.58 -9.82
C GLY A 50 23.99 13.97 -9.03
N PRO A 51 23.07 14.83 -8.51
CA PRO A 51 21.79 14.38 -7.95
C PRO A 51 21.00 13.54 -8.96
N SER A 52 20.23 12.55 -8.46
CA SER A 52 19.30 11.81 -9.32
C SER A 52 18.15 12.70 -9.77
N LEU A 53 17.40 12.27 -10.80
CA LEU A 53 16.19 12.97 -11.21
C LEU A 53 15.23 13.13 -10.02
N ASN A 54 15.06 12.10 -9.19
CA ASN A 54 14.25 12.17 -7.97
C ASN A 54 14.74 13.19 -6.92
N ASP A 55 16.05 13.49 -6.87
CA ASP A 55 16.62 14.49 -5.95
C ASP A 55 16.39 15.93 -6.46
N CYS A 56 16.49 16.15 -7.78
CA CYS A 56 16.22 17.46 -8.42
C CYS A 56 14.73 17.82 -8.41
N LEU A 57 13.85 16.82 -8.30
CA LEU A 57 12.42 17.00 -8.41
C LEU A 57 11.77 17.26 -7.06
N HIS A 58 11.62 18.54 -6.68
CA HIS A 58 10.76 19.00 -5.55
C HIS A 58 9.54 18.08 -5.37
N VAL A 59 9.57 17.31 -4.29
CA VAL A 59 8.50 16.39 -3.91
C VAL A 59 7.45 17.24 -3.20
N GLY A 60 6.30 17.44 -3.83
CA GLY A 60 5.19 18.14 -3.19
C GLY A 60 4.78 17.48 -1.87
N PRO A 61 4.03 18.18 -1.00
CA PRO A 61 3.62 17.65 0.29
C PRO A 61 2.99 16.26 0.14
N ARG A 62 3.27 15.37 1.10
CA ARG A 62 2.90 13.93 1.03
C ARG A 62 1.38 13.73 1.06
N PHE A 63 0.70 13.97 -0.05
CA PHE A 63 -0.73 13.70 -0.26
C PHE A 63 -1.04 12.21 -0.43
N ASN A 64 -0.29 11.33 0.24
CA ASN A 64 -0.81 10.00 0.52
C ASN A 64 -1.98 10.20 1.48
N GLN A 65 -3.21 10.27 0.92
CA GLN A 65 -4.40 9.82 1.66
C GLN A 65 -3.99 8.51 2.32
N MET A 66 -4.10 8.45 3.65
CA MET A 66 -3.85 7.22 4.36
C MET A 66 -4.74 6.15 3.72
N ILE A 67 -4.22 4.94 3.52
CA ILE A 67 -4.99 3.86 2.89
C ILE A 67 -6.30 3.63 3.68
N LEU A 68 -6.24 3.83 5.00
CA LEU A 68 -7.37 4.01 5.90
C LEU A 68 -8.47 4.96 5.37
N GLY A 69 -8.14 6.18 4.95
CA GLY A 69 -9.09 7.18 4.47
C GLY A 69 -9.68 6.86 3.08
N ILE A 70 -9.04 6.00 2.29
CA ILE A 70 -9.61 5.47 1.04
C ILE A 70 -10.62 4.36 1.36
N LEU A 71 -10.33 3.49 2.34
CA LEU A 71 -11.23 2.43 2.80
C LEU A 71 -12.40 2.95 3.65
N LEU A 72 -12.22 4.07 4.34
CA LEU A 72 -13.24 4.72 5.18
C LEU A 72 -14.20 5.63 4.42
N ARG A 73 -14.02 5.86 3.11
CA ARG A 73 -14.91 6.75 2.38
C ARG A 73 -16.29 6.09 2.22
N ASN A 74 -17.31 6.69 2.82
CA ASN A 74 -18.70 6.40 2.51
C ASN A 74 -18.96 6.85 1.04
N PRO A 75 -19.44 5.97 0.14
CA PRO A 75 -19.70 6.34 -1.25
C PRO A 75 -20.81 7.39 -1.42
N ASP A 76 -21.72 7.51 -0.46
CA ASP A 76 -22.88 8.41 -0.54
C ASP A 76 -22.66 9.79 0.12
N GLU A 77 -21.47 10.05 0.69
CA GLU A 77 -21.07 11.38 1.15
C GLU A 77 -20.49 12.22 0.00
N GLU A 78 -21.11 13.38 -0.26
CA GLU A 78 -20.59 14.32 -1.25
C GLU A 78 -19.18 14.83 -0.86
N PRO A 79 -18.18 14.74 -1.75
CA PRO A 79 -16.85 15.25 -1.47
C PRO A 79 -16.84 16.80 -1.42
N PRO A 80 -16.09 17.43 -0.49
CA PRO A 80 -16.04 18.88 -0.41
C PRO A 80 -15.42 19.50 -1.67
N VAL A 81 -16.08 20.55 -2.19
CA VAL A 81 -15.75 21.21 -3.46
C VAL A 81 -14.43 22.00 -3.36
N THR A 82 -13.55 21.86 -4.36
CA THR A 82 -12.38 22.74 -4.55
C THR A 82 -11.93 22.73 -6.03
N GLN A 83 -11.57 23.89 -6.58
CA GLN A 83 -10.98 24.06 -7.93
C GLN A 83 -9.50 24.46 -7.86
N VAL A 84 -8.60 23.79 -8.61
CA VAL A 84 -7.30 24.34 -9.12
C VAL A 84 -6.84 23.55 -10.39
N LEU A 85 -6.06 24.17 -11.28
CA LEU A 85 -5.43 23.62 -12.51
C LEU A 85 -3.88 23.51 -12.33
N ARG A 86 -2.97 23.11 -13.25
CA ARG A 86 -2.91 22.67 -14.67
C ARG A 86 -1.58 21.89 -14.84
N TYR A 87 -1.49 20.79 -15.62
CA TYR A 87 -0.29 20.45 -16.43
C TYR A 87 -0.61 19.37 -17.50
N ALA A 88 0.18 19.29 -18.57
CA ALA A 88 -0.26 18.71 -19.86
C ALA A 88 0.40 17.36 -20.30
N ARG A 89 1.13 16.66 -19.41
CA ARG A 89 1.40 15.19 -19.44
C ARG A 89 2.27 14.78 -18.25
N VAL A 90 2.21 13.51 -17.86
CA VAL A 90 3.00 12.90 -16.77
C VAL A 90 3.60 11.57 -17.26
N VAL A 91 4.84 11.27 -16.88
CA VAL A 91 5.52 9.98 -17.16
C VAL A 91 5.47 9.05 -15.93
N PHE A 92 5.10 7.79 -16.17
CA PHE A 92 5.07 6.74 -15.16
C PHE A 92 6.48 6.40 -14.65
N GLY A 93 6.64 6.21 -13.34
CA GLY A 93 7.90 5.78 -12.70
C GLY A 93 8.68 6.86 -11.96
N VAL A 94 8.24 8.12 -11.98
CA VAL A 94 8.89 9.24 -11.28
C VAL A 94 8.22 9.52 -9.92
N ASN A 95 8.97 9.89 -8.87
CA ASN A 95 8.42 10.18 -7.54
C ASN A 95 7.32 11.27 -7.53
N ARG A 96 7.29 12.16 -8.53
CA ARG A 96 6.25 13.18 -8.73
C ARG A 96 4.96 12.65 -9.38
N SER A 97 4.99 11.50 -10.06
CA SER A 97 3.82 10.98 -10.79
C SER A 97 2.60 10.78 -9.88
N PRO A 98 2.71 10.21 -8.67
CA PRO A 98 1.58 10.13 -7.74
C PRO A 98 1.08 11.50 -7.27
N PHE A 99 1.98 12.49 -7.08
CA PHE A 99 1.59 13.85 -6.66
C PHE A 99 0.79 14.57 -7.76
N LEU A 100 1.30 14.56 -9.00
CA LEU A 100 0.66 15.24 -10.13
C LEU A 100 -0.67 14.58 -10.51
N LEU A 101 -0.73 13.25 -10.57
CA LEU A 101 -1.96 12.50 -10.80
C LEU A 101 -3.02 12.82 -9.73
N LYS A 102 -2.60 12.85 -8.45
CA LYS A 102 -3.52 13.03 -7.32
C LYS A 102 -4.01 14.46 -7.13
N ALA A 103 -3.22 15.47 -7.53
CA ALA A 103 -3.69 16.85 -7.61
C ALA A 103 -4.88 17.00 -8.58
N THR A 104 -4.84 16.29 -9.72
CA THR A 104 -5.93 16.26 -10.71
C THR A 104 -7.12 15.40 -10.27
N ILE A 105 -6.90 14.39 -9.42
CA ILE A 105 -7.86 13.30 -9.18
C ILE A 105 -8.48 13.31 -7.77
N ARG A 106 -8.19 14.29 -6.91
CA ARG A 106 -8.59 14.34 -5.48
C ARG A 106 -10.09 14.08 -5.17
N HIS A 107 -10.98 14.27 -6.15
CA HIS A 107 -12.42 13.94 -6.07
C HIS A 107 -12.74 12.43 -6.10
N HIS A 108 -11.86 11.61 -6.68
CA HIS A 108 -12.01 10.16 -6.84
C HIS A 108 -11.03 9.40 -5.93
N SER A 109 -11.46 8.24 -5.44
CA SER A 109 -10.71 7.41 -4.49
C SER A 109 -9.62 6.56 -5.16
N ILE A 110 -8.67 7.23 -5.80
CA ILE A 110 -7.58 6.62 -6.58
C ILE A 110 -6.25 6.65 -5.80
N TYR A 111 -5.59 5.49 -5.77
CA TYR A 111 -4.24 5.26 -5.25
C TYR A 111 -3.33 4.78 -6.38
N VAL A 112 -2.52 5.70 -6.92
CA VAL A 112 -1.63 5.45 -8.06
C VAL A 112 -2.44 4.92 -9.25
N ASP A 113 -2.31 3.64 -9.61
CA ASP A 113 -3.00 3.01 -10.75
C ASP A 113 -4.34 2.36 -10.35
N ASP A 114 -4.61 2.15 -9.05
CA ASP A 114 -5.78 1.46 -8.53
C ASP A 114 -6.86 2.46 -8.08
N SER A 115 -8.11 2.27 -8.54
CA SER A 115 -9.29 2.97 -7.98
C SER A 115 -10.06 2.04 -7.03
N ILE A 116 -10.58 2.59 -5.94
CA ILE A 116 -11.46 1.87 -5.01
C ILE A 116 -12.75 2.68 -4.82
N GLY A 117 -13.88 1.99 -4.87
CA GLY A 117 -15.17 2.58 -4.52
C GLY A 117 -16.17 1.49 -4.13
N GLY A 118 -17.43 1.88 -4.17
CA GLY A 118 -18.60 1.05 -3.97
C GLY A 118 -19.86 1.87 -4.23
N ALA A 119 -20.99 1.19 -4.26
CA ALA A 119 -22.32 1.76 -4.17
C ALA A 119 -23.21 0.72 -3.48
N ASP A 120 -24.30 1.16 -2.86
CA ASP A 120 -25.18 0.28 -2.08
C ASP A 120 -26.09 -0.61 -2.94
N THR A 121 -26.21 -0.35 -4.25
CA THR A 121 -27.01 -1.15 -5.20
C THR A 121 -26.19 -1.65 -6.39
N GLU A 122 -26.64 -2.74 -7.03
CA GLU A 122 -25.99 -3.31 -8.21
C GLU A 122 -25.98 -2.32 -9.38
N GLU A 123 -27.08 -1.60 -9.57
CA GLU A 123 -27.24 -0.55 -10.57
C GLU A 123 -26.27 0.61 -10.31
N GLY A 124 -26.04 0.96 -9.04
CA GLY A 124 -25.04 1.96 -8.64
C GLY A 124 -23.62 1.52 -8.98
N VAL A 125 -23.27 0.26 -8.71
CA VAL A 125 -21.96 -0.31 -9.08
C VAL A 125 -21.78 -0.36 -10.60
N TRP A 126 -22.83 -0.72 -11.35
CA TRP A 126 -22.81 -0.70 -12.81
C TRP A 126 -22.68 0.72 -13.39
N LYS A 127 -23.41 1.69 -12.83
CA LYS A 127 -23.27 3.10 -13.20
C LYS A 127 -21.84 3.59 -12.97
N LEU A 128 -21.24 3.28 -11.81
CA LEU A 128 -19.84 3.60 -11.53
C LEU A 128 -18.89 2.97 -12.56
N TYR A 129 -19.08 1.71 -12.95
CA TYR A 129 -18.28 1.10 -14.03
C TYR A 129 -18.38 1.88 -15.34
N CYS A 130 -19.60 2.24 -15.75
CA CYS A 130 -19.86 3.01 -16.97
C CYS A 130 -19.20 4.40 -16.92
N ASP A 131 -19.34 5.12 -15.81
CA ASP A 131 -18.71 6.43 -15.60
C ASP A 131 -17.18 6.33 -15.58
N TYR A 132 -16.59 5.36 -14.88
CA TYR A 132 -15.13 5.13 -14.92
C TYR A 132 -14.63 4.83 -16.33
N LYS A 133 -15.33 3.97 -17.08
CA LYS A 133 -14.97 3.61 -18.45
C LYS A 133 -15.01 4.83 -19.37
N ARG A 134 -16.07 5.63 -19.26
CA ARG A 134 -16.26 6.88 -20.02
C ARG A 134 -15.19 7.91 -19.68
N ILE A 135 -15.07 8.32 -18.43
CA ILE A 135 -14.13 9.35 -17.96
C ILE A 135 -12.67 8.98 -18.29
N LEU A 136 -12.28 7.71 -18.10
CA LEU A 136 -10.94 7.27 -18.49
C LEU A 136 -10.75 7.35 -20.00
N SER A 137 -11.73 6.93 -20.80
CA SER A 137 -11.64 7.01 -22.27
C SER A 137 -11.57 8.45 -22.80
N GLU A 138 -12.33 9.39 -22.21
CA GLU A 138 -12.26 10.83 -22.49
C GLU A 138 -10.85 11.37 -22.18
N GLY A 139 -10.20 10.89 -21.12
CA GLY A 139 -8.81 11.19 -20.79
C GLY A 139 -7.75 10.45 -21.62
N GLY A 140 -8.14 9.59 -22.57
CA GLY A 140 -7.23 8.77 -23.38
C GLY A 140 -6.67 7.53 -22.65
N PHE A 141 -7.23 7.16 -21.51
CA PHE A 141 -6.88 5.98 -20.72
C PHE A 141 -7.83 4.81 -20.98
N ASN A 142 -7.31 3.59 -20.96
CA ASN A 142 -8.12 2.38 -21.08
C ASN A 142 -8.33 1.72 -19.71
N LEU A 143 -9.59 1.53 -19.30
CA LEU A 143 -9.93 0.82 -18.06
C LEU A 143 -9.58 -0.67 -18.21
N HIS A 144 -8.43 -1.07 -17.66
CA HIS A 144 -7.86 -2.40 -17.88
C HIS A 144 -8.47 -3.52 -17.04
N LYS A 145 -9.03 -3.21 -15.87
CA LYS A 145 -9.69 -4.19 -14.99
C LYS A 145 -10.70 -3.47 -14.11
N TYR A 146 -11.85 -4.09 -13.88
CA TYR A 146 -12.84 -3.68 -12.89
C TYR A 146 -13.27 -4.93 -12.11
N ILE A 147 -13.53 -4.79 -10.80
CA ILE A 147 -13.89 -5.89 -9.91
C ILE A 147 -14.83 -5.32 -8.86
N ALA A 148 -15.94 -6.01 -8.61
CA ALA A 148 -16.90 -5.69 -7.57
C ALA A 148 -17.08 -6.88 -6.62
N SER A 149 -17.51 -6.60 -5.39
CA SER A 149 -17.99 -7.57 -4.40
C SER A 149 -19.52 -7.63 -4.39
N GLY A 150 -20.12 -8.78 -4.10
CA GLY A 150 -21.58 -8.98 -4.06
C GLY A 150 -22.11 -9.77 -5.26
N SER A 151 -23.43 -9.90 -5.40
CA SER A 151 -24.08 -10.65 -6.49
C SER A 151 -23.79 -10.09 -7.89
N VAL A 152 -23.38 -8.83 -7.99
CA VAL A 152 -22.80 -8.16 -9.18
C VAL A 152 -21.67 -8.98 -9.84
N ILE A 153 -20.95 -9.81 -9.07
CA ILE A 153 -19.89 -10.70 -9.57
C ILE A 153 -20.39 -11.62 -10.71
N ASP A 154 -21.60 -12.14 -10.59
CA ASP A 154 -22.10 -13.15 -11.53
C ASP A 154 -22.78 -12.51 -12.76
N THR A 155 -23.22 -11.25 -12.66
CA THR A 155 -24.03 -10.59 -13.71
C THR A 155 -23.20 -9.82 -14.74
N TYR A 156 -22.05 -9.22 -14.37
CA TYR A 156 -21.38 -8.19 -15.21
C TYR A 156 -19.85 -8.31 -15.36
N VAL A 157 -19.20 -9.41 -14.93
CA VAL A 157 -17.74 -9.54 -15.02
C VAL A 157 -17.26 -9.75 -16.47
N ILE A 158 -16.90 -8.64 -17.12
CA ILE A 158 -16.06 -8.65 -18.31
C ILE A 158 -14.67 -9.23 -17.94
N MET A 159 -14.33 -10.37 -18.55
CA MET A 159 -13.12 -11.19 -18.38
C MET A 159 -13.13 -12.29 -17.30
N ASN A 160 -14.09 -13.21 -17.42
CA ASN A 160 -13.83 -14.66 -17.59
C ASN A 160 -13.06 -15.45 -16.50
N GLN A 161 -12.98 -14.96 -15.26
CA GLN A 161 -12.58 -15.79 -14.11
C GLN A 161 -13.43 -15.40 -12.88
N HIS A 162 -14.09 -16.37 -12.25
CA HIS A 162 -14.67 -16.20 -10.90
C HIS A 162 -13.52 -16.01 -9.90
N LEU A 163 -13.09 -14.77 -9.71
CA LEU A 163 -11.98 -14.43 -8.81
C LEU A 163 -12.48 -14.41 -7.36
N THR A 164 -12.27 -15.52 -6.65
CA THR A 164 -12.50 -15.62 -5.21
C THR A 164 -11.58 -14.66 -4.43
N GLU A 165 -10.33 -14.53 -4.86
CA GLU A 165 -9.32 -13.67 -4.25
C GLU A 165 -8.58 -12.81 -5.27
N GLN A 166 -8.18 -11.60 -4.86
CA GLN A 166 -7.38 -10.65 -5.63
C GLN A 166 -6.52 -9.80 -4.68
N LYS A 167 -5.47 -9.12 -5.17
CA LYS A 167 -4.80 -8.06 -4.39
C LYS A 167 -5.36 -6.67 -4.69
N VAL A 168 -5.62 -5.89 -3.65
CA VAL A 168 -6.03 -4.47 -3.70
C VAL A 168 -5.08 -3.66 -2.81
N LEU A 169 -4.45 -2.61 -3.36
CA LEU A 169 -3.39 -1.84 -2.68
C LEU A 169 -2.24 -2.70 -2.12
N GLY A 170 -1.99 -3.90 -2.68
CA GLY A 170 -1.00 -4.84 -2.19
C GLY A 170 -1.47 -5.84 -1.12
N ILE A 171 -2.61 -5.61 -0.46
CA ILE A 171 -3.22 -6.55 0.50
C ILE A 171 -4.09 -7.56 -0.25
N ARG A 172 -4.23 -8.80 0.26
CA ARG A 172 -5.20 -9.78 -0.29
C ARG A 172 -6.62 -9.36 0.08
N TRP A 173 -7.54 -9.46 -0.87
CA TRP A 173 -8.97 -9.20 -0.74
C TRP A 173 -9.73 -10.44 -1.18
N LYS A 174 -10.57 -10.95 -0.28
CA LYS A 174 -11.61 -11.93 -0.57
C LYS A 174 -12.81 -11.18 -1.15
N VAL A 175 -13.07 -11.40 -2.44
CA VAL A 175 -13.97 -10.55 -3.23
C VAL A 175 -15.43 -10.81 -2.86
N LYS A 176 -15.79 -12.07 -2.58
CA LYS A 176 -17.16 -12.47 -2.21
C LYS A 176 -17.54 -12.01 -0.80
N GLU A 177 -16.64 -12.21 0.15
CA GLU A 177 -16.81 -11.85 1.57
C GLU A 177 -16.56 -10.35 1.84
N ASP A 178 -16.04 -9.63 0.85
CA ASP A 178 -15.65 -8.22 0.92
C ASP A 178 -14.64 -7.89 2.05
N ALA A 179 -13.71 -8.82 2.30
CA ALA A 179 -12.79 -8.78 3.44
C ALA A 179 -11.32 -8.66 3.00
N LEU A 180 -10.55 -7.78 3.66
CA LEU A 180 -9.10 -7.71 3.51
C LEU A 180 -8.45 -8.73 4.45
N VAL A 181 -7.53 -9.52 3.90
CA VAL A 181 -6.87 -10.63 4.59
C VAL A 181 -5.39 -10.37 4.74
N PHE A 182 -4.94 -10.32 5.99
CA PHE A 182 -3.55 -10.20 6.38
C PHE A 182 -3.03 -11.57 6.81
N ASP A 183 -2.09 -12.13 6.03
CA ASP A 183 -1.54 -13.45 6.26
C ASP A 183 -0.02 -13.38 6.21
N ILE A 184 0.60 -13.70 7.34
CA ILE A 184 2.05 -13.60 7.57
C ILE A 184 2.70 -14.98 7.66
N ARG A 185 1.96 -16.07 7.41
CA ARG A 185 2.51 -17.43 7.44
C ARG A 185 3.58 -17.62 6.37
N GLU A 186 3.36 -17.08 5.17
CA GLU A 186 4.37 -17.04 4.09
C GLU A 186 5.65 -16.30 4.53
N VAL A 187 5.52 -15.22 5.32
CA VAL A 187 6.66 -14.47 5.87
C VAL A 187 7.40 -15.31 6.92
N GLY A 188 6.67 -16.05 7.77
CA GLY A 188 7.25 -17.00 8.73
C GLY A 188 7.97 -18.18 8.06
N GLU A 189 7.42 -18.75 7.00
CA GLU A 189 8.07 -19.81 6.23
C GLU A 189 9.34 -19.30 5.54
N LEU A 190 9.28 -18.11 4.92
CA LEU A 190 10.46 -17.47 4.33
C LEU A 190 11.55 -17.24 5.39
N ALA A 191 11.19 -16.70 6.55
CA ALA A 191 12.09 -16.46 7.67
C ALA A 191 12.77 -17.74 8.19
N ASN A 192 12.06 -18.87 8.11
CA ASN A 192 12.57 -20.18 8.51
C ASN A 192 13.62 -20.73 7.53
N VAL A 193 13.42 -20.54 6.22
CA VAL A 193 14.34 -21.09 5.19
C VAL A 193 15.52 -20.18 4.85
N THR A 194 15.41 -18.86 5.00
CA THR A 194 16.50 -17.93 4.64
C THR A 194 17.67 -17.94 5.62
N GLY A 195 17.49 -18.48 6.83
CA GLY A 195 18.50 -18.56 7.87
C GLY A 195 18.60 -17.30 8.75
N PRO A 196 19.08 -17.43 10.00
CA PRO A 196 19.08 -16.37 11.01
C PRO A 196 20.26 -15.39 10.82
N THR A 197 20.10 -14.38 9.96
CA THR A 197 21.06 -13.27 9.82
C THR A 197 20.39 -11.92 10.05
N LYS A 198 21.16 -10.88 10.41
CA LYS A 198 20.65 -9.52 10.59
C LYS A 198 20.00 -8.96 9.32
N ARG A 199 20.52 -9.30 8.12
CA ARG A 199 19.90 -8.97 6.83
C ARG A 199 18.52 -9.62 6.67
N ASN A 200 18.39 -10.89 7.04
CA ASN A 200 17.11 -11.61 6.91
C ASN A 200 16.08 -11.13 7.94
N VAL A 201 16.50 -10.79 9.16
CA VAL A 201 15.62 -10.16 10.16
C VAL A 201 15.10 -8.80 9.67
N LEU A 202 15.94 -7.99 9.02
CA LEU A 202 15.50 -6.75 8.37
C LEU A 202 14.48 -7.04 7.25
N ALA A 203 14.76 -7.99 6.36
CA ALA A 203 13.88 -8.33 5.25
C ALA A 203 12.50 -8.83 5.73
N VAL A 204 12.48 -9.71 6.74
CA VAL A 204 11.25 -10.19 7.39
C VAL A 204 10.52 -9.05 8.10
N GLY A 205 11.24 -8.05 8.61
CA GLY A 205 10.67 -6.83 9.19
C GLY A 205 9.99 -5.88 8.18
N GLN A 206 10.18 -6.07 6.86
CA GLN A 206 9.55 -5.27 5.80
C GLN A 206 8.11 -5.71 5.47
N ILE A 207 7.34 -6.15 6.47
CA ILE A 207 5.93 -6.53 6.31
C ILE A 207 5.13 -5.31 5.82
N TYR A 208 4.43 -5.48 4.70
CA TYR A 208 3.55 -4.45 4.15
C TYR A 208 2.24 -4.38 4.95
N ASP A 209 2.19 -3.45 5.90
CA ASP A 209 1.05 -3.20 6.79
C ASP A 209 0.64 -1.71 6.73
N PRO A 210 -0.13 -1.30 5.71
CA PRO A 210 -0.45 0.11 5.48
C PRO A 210 -1.52 0.67 6.43
N LEU A 211 -2.25 -0.21 7.13
CA LEU A 211 -3.27 0.14 8.11
C LEU A 211 -2.75 0.03 9.55
N GLY A 212 -1.70 -0.75 9.79
CA GLY A 212 -1.24 -1.04 11.15
C GLY A 212 -2.03 -2.14 11.83
N ILE A 213 -2.57 -3.12 11.09
CA ILE A 213 -3.31 -4.26 11.66
C ILE A 213 -2.33 -5.28 12.25
N LEU A 214 -1.14 -5.38 11.68
CA LEU A 214 -0.07 -6.30 12.09
C LEU A 214 0.93 -5.64 13.05
N THR A 215 0.62 -4.47 13.64
CA THR A 215 1.57 -3.80 14.54
C THR A 215 1.99 -4.59 15.78
N PRO A 216 1.15 -5.46 16.41
CA PRO A 216 1.61 -6.30 17.53
C PRO A 216 2.76 -7.25 17.13
N ILE A 217 2.80 -7.62 15.83
CA ILE A 217 3.85 -8.46 15.25
C ILE A 217 5.04 -7.59 14.80
N THR A 218 4.77 -6.57 13.97
CA THR A 218 5.86 -5.76 13.38
C THR A 218 6.62 -4.95 14.42
N ILE A 219 6.02 -4.60 15.57
CA ILE A 219 6.75 -3.91 16.64
C ILE A 219 7.78 -4.82 17.31
N ARG A 220 7.48 -6.11 17.49
CA ARG A 220 8.42 -7.09 18.06
C ARG A 220 9.61 -7.30 17.13
N LEU A 221 9.36 -7.39 15.82
CA LEU A 221 10.41 -7.43 14.79
C LEU A 221 11.27 -6.16 14.80
N LYS A 222 10.67 -4.97 14.89
CA LYS A 222 11.41 -3.68 14.97
C LYS A 222 12.27 -3.56 16.23
N ILE A 223 11.76 -3.99 17.39
CA ILE A 223 12.51 -4.00 18.66
C ILE A 223 13.69 -4.97 18.55
N PHE A 224 13.46 -6.21 18.10
CA PHE A 224 14.51 -7.20 17.93
C PHE A 224 15.57 -6.74 16.92
N LEU A 225 15.16 -6.12 15.80
CA LEU A 225 16.07 -5.51 14.84
C LEU A 225 16.89 -4.37 15.47
N GLN A 226 16.31 -3.54 16.35
CA GLN A 226 17.07 -2.50 17.06
C GLN A 226 18.13 -3.12 18.00
N GLU A 227 17.80 -4.21 18.69
CA GLU A 227 18.77 -4.97 19.50
C GLU A 227 19.90 -5.55 18.63
N LEU A 228 19.59 -6.07 17.43
CA LEU A 228 20.61 -6.51 16.47
C LEU A 228 21.48 -5.39 15.89
N HIS A 229 21.02 -4.14 15.91
CA HIS A 229 21.86 -2.98 15.59
C HIS A 229 22.81 -2.59 16.73
N LYS A 230 22.46 -2.92 17.98
CA LYS A 230 23.33 -2.74 19.16
C LYS A 230 24.36 -3.86 19.29
N SER A 231 24.00 -5.09 18.94
CA SER A 231 24.97 -6.18 18.82
C SER A 231 25.92 -5.90 17.67
N ARG A 232 27.23 -6.08 17.88
CA ARG A 232 28.29 -5.87 16.86
C ARG A 232 28.33 -7.00 15.80
N ILE A 233 27.17 -7.55 15.45
CA ILE A 233 26.98 -8.65 14.50
C ILE A 233 26.90 -8.07 13.08
N GLY A 234 27.65 -8.69 12.15
CA GLY A 234 27.65 -8.35 10.73
C GLY A 234 26.31 -8.65 10.04
N TRP A 235 26.06 -8.02 8.89
CA TRP A 235 24.79 -8.17 8.16
C TRP A 235 24.45 -9.62 7.80
N ASP A 236 25.46 -10.37 7.36
CA ASP A 236 25.34 -11.75 6.86
C ASP A 236 25.86 -12.81 7.85
N GLN A 237 26.27 -12.36 9.04
CA GLN A 237 26.69 -13.25 10.12
C GLN A 237 25.47 -13.95 10.74
N GLN A 238 25.62 -15.25 11.05
CA GLN A 238 24.60 -16.03 11.73
C GLN A 238 24.41 -15.55 13.17
N LEU A 239 23.15 -15.46 13.62
CA LEU A 239 22.83 -15.22 15.03
C LEU A 239 23.24 -16.43 15.89
N THR A 240 23.65 -16.16 17.13
CA THR A 240 24.07 -17.18 18.11
C THR A 240 23.48 -16.88 19.49
N GLY A 241 23.43 -17.90 20.36
CA GLY A 241 22.92 -17.79 21.73
C GLY A 241 21.48 -17.26 21.81
N ASP A 242 21.20 -16.44 22.83
CA ASP A 242 19.89 -15.82 23.08
C ASP A 242 19.25 -15.19 21.83
N LEU A 243 20.03 -14.52 20.98
CA LEU A 243 19.52 -13.88 19.77
C LEU A 243 18.99 -14.90 18.76
N LEU A 244 19.64 -16.06 18.64
CA LEU A 244 19.18 -17.14 17.78
C LEU A 244 17.90 -17.78 18.32
N ASP A 245 17.82 -17.99 19.63
CA ASP A 245 16.67 -18.66 20.23
C ASP A 245 15.44 -17.75 20.26
N ARG A 246 15.60 -16.46 20.58
CA ARG A 246 14.51 -15.46 20.44
C ARG A 246 14.07 -15.28 18.99
N TRP A 247 14.98 -15.35 18.02
CA TRP A 247 14.60 -15.36 16.61
C TRP A 247 13.79 -16.61 16.22
N ARG A 248 14.22 -17.80 16.65
CA ARG A 248 13.47 -19.06 16.42
C ARG A 248 12.07 -19.01 17.00
N ILE A 249 11.89 -18.44 18.19
CA ILE A 249 10.58 -18.22 18.80
C ILE A 249 9.71 -17.30 17.93
N LEU A 250 10.24 -16.13 17.50
CA LEU A 250 9.53 -15.21 16.61
C LEU A 250 9.11 -15.88 15.30
N VAL A 251 10.01 -16.64 14.65
CA VAL A 251 9.71 -17.37 13.41
C VAL A 251 8.63 -18.44 13.62
N SER A 252 8.71 -19.20 14.72
CA SER A 252 7.71 -20.22 15.07
C SER A 252 6.32 -19.60 15.26
N GLU A 253 6.24 -18.46 15.95
CA GLU A 253 4.98 -17.72 16.14
C GLU A 253 4.43 -17.13 14.82
N LEU A 254 5.29 -16.59 13.95
CA LEU A 254 4.87 -16.11 12.62
C LEU A 254 4.24 -17.26 11.80
N ARG A 255 4.87 -18.43 11.78
CA ARG A 255 4.38 -19.63 11.06
C ARG A 255 3.07 -20.17 11.63
N ARG A 256 2.90 -20.11 12.95
CA ARG A 256 1.72 -20.61 13.68
C ARG A 256 0.59 -19.58 13.81
N SER A 257 0.81 -18.35 13.36
CA SER A 257 -0.20 -17.30 13.40
C SER A 257 -1.41 -17.62 12.52
N ASN A 258 -2.59 -17.20 12.97
CA ASN A 258 -3.78 -17.17 12.13
C ASN A 258 -3.72 -15.96 11.19
N PHE A 259 -4.32 -16.06 10.01
CA PHE A 259 -4.60 -14.89 9.19
C PHE A 259 -5.65 -14.00 9.90
N ILE A 260 -5.54 -12.70 9.71
CA ILE A 260 -6.50 -11.72 10.23
C ILE A 260 -7.36 -11.25 9.07
N GLU A 261 -8.68 -11.26 9.24
CA GLU A 261 -9.64 -10.70 8.29
C GLU A 261 -10.29 -9.46 8.89
N ILE A 262 -10.36 -8.39 8.11
CA ILE A 262 -11.12 -7.18 8.42
C ILE A 262 -12.09 -6.90 7.27
N PRO A 263 -13.28 -6.34 7.53
CA PRO A 263 -14.14 -5.87 6.45
C PRO A 263 -13.41 -4.77 5.65
N ARG A 264 -13.51 -4.80 4.32
CA ARG A 264 -13.00 -3.69 3.47
C ARG A 264 -13.82 -2.42 3.68
N TYR A 265 -15.11 -2.57 3.96
CA TYR A 265 -16.07 -1.49 4.18
C TYR A 265 -16.73 -1.62 5.55
N TYR A 266 -16.55 -0.61 6.40
CA TYR A 266 -16.90 -0.66 7.82
C TYR A 266 -18.33 -0.23 8.15
N PHE A 267 -19.02 0.42 7.19
CA PHE A 267 -20.34 1.03 7.39
C PHE A 267 -21.50 0.15 6.90
N LYS A 268 -21.21 -1.11 6.50
CA LYS A 268 -22.24 -2.12 6.21
C LYS A 268 -23.01 -2.45 7.49
N GLY A 269 -24.28 -2.09 7.53
CA GLY A 269 -25.24 -2.75 8.42
C GLY A 269 -25.27 -4.24 8.09
N SER A 270 -25.21 -5.10 9.10
CA SER A 270 -25.27 -6.55 8.86
C SER A 270 -26.69 -6.91 8.43
N GLY A 271 -26.88 -7.94 7.61
CA GLY A 271 -28.23 -8.41 7.28
C GLY A 271 -28.98 -8.87 8.53
N GLY A 272 -29.88 -8.03 9.05
CA GLY A 272 -30.58 -8.20 10.34
C GLY A 272 -30.30 -7.08 11.37
N GLU A 273 -29.19 -6.35 11.20
CA GLU A 273 -28.85 -5.02 11.72
C GLU A 273 -30.01 -4.00 11.55
N ARG A 274 -30.85 -3.75 12.56
CA ARG A 274 -31.72 -2.56 12.56
C ARG A 274 -30.88 -1.30 12.82
N ALA A 275 -31.51 -0.14 12.61
CA ALA A 275 -30.87 1.16 12.39
C ALA A 275 -29.59 1.41 13.24
N ILE A 276 -28.52 1.81 12.55
CA ILE A 276 -27.27 2.21 13.20
C ILE A 276 -27.49 3.57 13.87
N ASN A 277 -27.31 3.60 15.19
CA ASN A 277 -27.62 4.76 16.02
C ASN A 277 -26.46 5.76 16.06
N LEU A 278 -25.22 5.27 16.11
CA LEU A 278 -24.03 6.12 16.24
C LEU A 278 -22.76 5.41 15.75
N TYR A 279 -21.88 6.17 15.12
CA TYR A 279 -20.47 5.81 14.91
C TYR A 279 -19.59 6.70 15.80
N GLN A 280 -18.59 6.11 16.46
CA GLN A 280 -17.61 6.82 17.28
C GLN A 280 -16.20 6.31 17.00
N LEU A 281 -15.26 7.22 16.76
CA LEU A 281 -13.83 6.89 16.69
C LEU A 281 -13.20 7.00 18.08
N CYS A 282 -12.65 5.90 18.58
CA CYS A 282 -11.96 5.83 19.86
C CYS A 282 -10.46 5.66 19.63
N GLY A 283 -9.71 6.74 19.86
CA GLY A 283 -8.24 6.74 19.81
C GLY A 283 -7.64 6.42 21.18
N PHE A 284 -6.68 5.49 21.23
CA PHE A 284 -5.86 5.23 22.41
C PHE A 284 -4.39 5.32 22.04
N CYS A 285 -3.55 5.71 23.01
CA CYS A 285 -2.10 5.65 22.87
C CYS A 285 -1.47 5.12 24.15
N ASP A 286 -0.38 4.37 23.99
CA ASP A 286 0.41 3.81 25.08
C ASP A 286 1.90 3.91 24.76
N ALA A 287 2.73 4.00 25.80
CA ALA A 287 4.17 4.19 25.70
C ALA A 287 4.92 3.36 26.75
N SER A 288 5.84 2.54 26.25
CA SER A 288 6.80 1.78 27.06
C SER A 288 8.23 2.25 26.75
N ALA A 289 9.19 1.85 27.60
CA ALA A 289 10.62 2.09 27.35
C ALA A 289 11.13 1.51 26.01
N LYS A 290 10.44 0.51 25.42
CA LYS A 290 10.85 -0.14 24.17
C LYS A 290 10.12 0.37 22.93
N ALA A 291 8.90 0.88 23.07
CA ALA A 291 8.07 1.33 21.96
C ALA A 291 6.86 2.14 22.45
N TYR A 292 6.36 3.04 21.60
CA TYR A 292 5.05 3.65 21.76
C TYR A 292 4.14 3.34 20.56
N ALA A 293 2.84 3.30 20.85
CA ALA A 293 1.79 2.91 19.93
C ALA A 293 0.61 3.89 20.03
N ALA A 294 -0.06 4.11 18.91
CA ALA A 294 -1.39 4.70 18.87
C ALA A 294 -2.31 3.80 18.03
N VAL A 295 -3.52 3.57 18.50
CA VAL A 295 -4.55 2.73 17.88
C VAL A 295 -5.83 3.54 17.75
N VAL A 296 -6.59 3.30 16.69
CA VAL A 296 -7.93 3.87 16.49
C VAL A 296 -8.90 2.73 16.27
N TYR A 297 -9.96 2.71 17.05
CA TYR A 297 -11.10 1.79 16.89
C TYR A 297 -12.31 2.55 16.37
N LEU A 298 -13.13 1.88 15.59
CA LEU A 298 -14.49 2.31 15.27
C LEU A 298 -15.44 1.55 16.21
N LEU A 299 -16.16 2.30 17.03
CA LEU A 299 -17.34 1.81 17.74
C LEU A 299 -18.58 2.11 16.87
N THR A 300 -19.40 1.09 16.68
CA THR A 300 -20.72 1.19 16.05
C THR A 300 -21.76 0.77 17.08
N MET A 301 -22.68 1.68 17.38
CA MET A 301 -23.82 1.43 18.26
C MET A 301 -25.04 1.10 17.39
N THR A 302 -25.61 -0.10 17.55
CA THR A 302 -26.89 -0.50 16.96
C THR A 302 -27.96 -0.56 18.05
N ASP A 303 -29.21 -0.85 17.70
CA ASP A 303 -30.25 -1.19 18.67
C ASP A 303 -30.02 -2.56 19.34
N THR A 304 -29.29 -3.46 18.68
CA THR A 304 -28.94 -4.80 19.17
C THR A 304 -27.66 -4.87 20.02
N GLY A 305 -26.79 -3.85 19.97
CA GLY A 305 -25.57 -3.83 20.78
C GLY A 305 -24.44 -2.95 20.26
N ILE A 306 -23.22 -3.23 20.76
CA ILE A 306 -22.01 -2.45 20.48
C ILE A 306 -21.00 -3.30 19.73
N ARG A 307 -20.54 -2.82 18.58
CA ARG A 307 -19.45 -3.40 17.79
C ARG A 307 -18.22 -2.53 17.92
N CYS A 308 -17.05 -3.13 18.13
CA CYS A 308 -15.76 -2.43 18.16
C CYS A 308 -14.78 -3.12 17.20
N ILE A 309 -14.22 -2.37 16.23
CA ILE A 309 -13.24 -2.90 15.27
C ILE A 309 -12.01 -2.01 15.24
N LEU A 310 -10.81 -2.62 15.22
CA LEU A 310 -9.55 -1.89 15.00
C LEU A 310 -9.52 -1.35 13.55
N MET A 311 -9.50 -0.02 13.43
CA MET A 311 -9.43 0.66 12.14
C MET A 311 -8.00 0.78 11.64
N SER A 312 -7.11 1.23 12.52
CA SER A 312 -5.72 1.48 12.19
C SER A 312 -4.88 1.58 13.44
N SER A 313 -3.57 1.36 13.31
CA SER A 313 -2.62 1.73 14.34
C SER A 313 -1.28 2.18 13.78
N LYS A 314 -0.43 2.72 14.65
CA LYS A 314 0.91 3.15 14.30
C LYS A 314 1.83 2.93 15.48
N THR A 315 2.95 2.27 15.23
CA THR A 315 3.98 2.00 16.24
C THR A 315 5.32 2.63 15.86
N ARG A 316 6.05 3.10 16.87
CA ARG A 316 7.42 3.59 16.73
C ARG A 316 8.26 3.09 17.89
N VAL A 317 9.41 2.50 17.54
CA VAL A 317 10.50 2.27 18.48
C VAL A 317 11.22 3.63 18.63
N PRO A 318 11.46 4.14 19.84
CA PRO A 318 12.20 5.38 20.02
C PRO A 318 13.64 5.22 19.49
N PRO A 319 14.24 6.26 18.89
CA PRO A 319 15.68 6.27 18.67
C PRO A 319 16.39 6.17 20.02
N ASN A 320 17.55 5.52 20.06
CA ASN A 320 18.34 5.50 21.29
C ASN A 320 18.88 6.91 21.53
N PHE A 321 18.51 7.52 22.66
CA PHE A 321 19.29 8.62 23.22
C PHE A 321 20.49 8.02 23.96
N THR A 322 21.46 7.48 23.22
CA THR A 322 22.84 7.44 23.71
C THR A 322 23.40 8.83 23.47
N ALA A 323 23.46 9.62 24.54
CA ALA A 323 24.20 10.86 24.55
C ALA A 323 25.70 10.53 24.57
N ASP A 324 26.25 10.21 23.39
CA ASP A 324 27.71 10.22 23.17
C ASP A 324 28.18 11.68 23.16
N ASN A 325 28.14 12.32 24.33
CA ASN A 325 28.87 13.54 24.63
C ASN A 325 30.30 13.15 25.05
N SER A 326 31.07 12.60 24.12
CA SER A 326 32.49 12.31 24.30
C SER A 326 33.23 12.17 22.96
N GLU A 327 33.38 13.29 22.26
CA GLU A 327 34.66 13.80 21.71
C GLU A 327 34.46 15.20 21.10
#